data_AF-A0A3S0CV22-F1
#
_entry.id   AF-A0A3S0CV22-F1
#
_cell.length_a   1.000
_cell.length_b   1.000
_cell.length_c   1.000
_cell.angle_alpha   90.00
_cell.angle_beta   90.00
_cell.angle_gamma   90.00
#
_symmetry.space_group_name_H-M   'P 1'
#
loop_
_entity.id
_entity.type
_entity.pdbx_description
1 polymer ?
#
loop_
_entity_poly.entity_id
_entity_poly.type
_entity_poly.pdbx_seq_one_letter_code
_entity_poly.pdbx_strand_id
1 'polypeptide(L)'
;MPDNKEAASSGSTVFSQENLICAGVLIAAVILASFLYPGLGSLSLWSCAIALGVGAIAWAILHFVKSDYRITSTEATIASVVLMILVVPVVDHVGAKMAFDNKVSYQEFWGGYEAAALRGVTVCEKDGYCEHTYACDWYWVKVVDQAAYTEPAYTDSNKVYHPAVYHPEVSHMEHRHHDCPYTTQEYTFTVRTTLGDYTIGSHWLPSNPDQHRWHGDDGGDYVSRVPGDIPSGIPSQWSQAKSRIEAGDPGPVTQEHSYDNYILASQDAALKRYSPYIDQYTQLGILPNLNHSVKNFYYMDRAYFVGNTGADQAAWTAAVERYNAALGASLQGDLYLVIADTHKVTDPDNYISTLTAYWQSPKFEKYAISKNAIVVVLGTEDGKTVKWARALTGMPTGNSTMVFAIQNQLGGKELTPLSILGQPKGLLSPKGADSYKVTILHTQSPGALESIMWADDTGFKRVSMTGKGSGNGVGFEYLKTQIQPTGGQLFAIYSVVFFLSLLVWGAMVFLAVPSLRQVLGHEPFGSGNNPQSVISRMRDRRRF
;
A
#
# COMPACT_ATOMS: atom_id res chain seq x y z
N MET A 1 -59.42 49.61 -43.60
CA MET A 1 -59.28 50.00 -42.17
C MET A 1 -60.55 49.54 -41.49
N PRO A 2 -60.48 48.66 -40.47
CA PRO A 2 -59.66 48.83 -39.27
C PRO A 2 -58.72 47.65 -38.94
N ASP A 3 -57.95 47.90 -37.88
CA ASP A 3 -56.92 47.11 -37.21
C ASP A 3 -57.30 45.69 -36.78
N ASN A 4 -56.31 44.80 -36.76
CA ASN A 4 -56.21 43.76 -35.74
C ASN A 4 -54.75 43.54 -35.34
N LYS A 5 -54.43 43.96 -34.11
CA LYS A 5 -53.20 43.65 -33.39
C LYS A 5 -53.29 42.23 -32.87
N GLU A 6 -52.38 41.35 -33.28
CA GLU A 6 -52.10 40.12 -32.53
C GLU A 6 -50.99 40.37 -31.51
N ALA A 7 -51.34 40.12 -30.26
CA ALA A 7 -50.47 40.27 -29.10
C ALA A 7 -49.45 39.13 -29.05
N ALA A 8 -48.19 39.49 -28.87
CA ALA A 8 -47.13 38.58 -28.47
C ALA A 8 -47.41 38.08 -27.04
N SER A 9 -47.74 36.78 -26.92
CA SER A 9 -47.78 36.06 -25.66
C SER A 9 -46.35 35.83 -25.17
N SER A 10 -45.94 36.55 -24.13
CA SER A 10 -44.71 36.28 -23.39
C SER A 10 -44.94 35.04 -22.51
N GLY A 11 -44.31 33.93 -22.88
CA GLY A 11 -44.21 32.75 -22.02
C GLY A 11 -43.29 33.05 -20.85
N SER A 12 -43.83 33.54 -19.74
CA SER A 12 -43.10 33.57 -18.47
C SER A 12 -42.97 32.14 -17.95
N THR A 13 -41.74 31.63 -17.90
CA THR A 13 -41.38 30.41 -17.18
C THR A 13 -41.56 30.69 -15.68
N VAL A 14 -42.78 30.51 -15.18
CA VAL A 14 -43.07 30.49 -13.75
C VAL A 14 -42.36 29.27 -13.17
N PHE A 15 -41.27 29.49 -12.45
CA PHE A 15 -40.66 28.45 -11.61
C PHE A 15 -41.73 28.02 -10.59
N SER A 16 -42.22 26.79 -10.75
CA SER A 16 -43.14 26.15 -9.79
C SER A 16 -42.56 26.24 -8.38
N GLN A 17 -43.42 26.45 -7.38
CA GLN A 17 -43.07 26.46 -5.96
C GLN A 17 -42.30 25.19 -5.54
N GLU A 18 -42.53 24.07 -6.22
CA GLU A 18 -41.80 22.81 -6.05
C GLU A 18 -40.32 22.91 -6.44
N ASN A 19 -39.99 23.66 -7.49
CA ASN A 19 -38.61 23.87 -7.93
C ASN A 19 -37.82 24.74 -6.93
N LEU A 20 -38.51 25.68 -6.27
CA LEU A 20 -37.93 26.52 -5.21
C LEU A 20 -37.65 25.72 -3.93
N ILE A 21 -38.55 24.81 -3.55
CA ILE A 21 -38.35 23.90 -2.41
C ILE A 21 -37.21 22.92 -2.70
N CYS A 22 -37.16 22.34 -3.90
CA CYS A 22 -36.07 21.45 -4.30
C CYS A 22 -34.71 22.17 -4.28
N ALA A 23 -34.61 23.38 -4.84
CA ALA A 23 -33.39 24.17 -4.79
C ALA A 23 -32.96 24.51 -3.35
N GLY A 24 -33.91 24.85 -2.47
CA GLY A 24 -33.66 25.12 -1.05
C GLY A 24 -33.12 23.89 -0.29
N VAL A 25 -33.71 22.71 -0.52
CA VAL A 25 -33.24 21.44 0.07
C VAL A 25 -31.85 21.07 -0.45
N LEU A 26 -31.58 21.30 -1.74
CA LEU A 26 -30.30 21.02 -2.36
C LEU A 26 -29.18 21.91 -1.79
N ILE A 27 -29.45 23.21 -1.66
CA ILE A 27 -28.52 24.17 -1.04
C ILE A 27 -28.32 23.81 0.44
N ALA A 28 -29.38 23.48 1.18
CA ALA A 28 -29.26 23.06 2.57
C ALA A 28 -28.46 21.78 2.74
N ALA A 29 -28.59 20.80 1.83
CA ALA A 29 -27.81 19.56 1.84
C ALA A 29 -26.33 19.79 1.53
N VAL A 30 -26.01 20.65 0.54
CA VAL A 30 -24.63 21.08 0.23
C VAL A 30 -24.00 21.78 1.44
N ILE A 31 -24.75 22.69 2.06
CA ILE A 31 -24.30 23.43 3.25
C ILE A 31 -24.09 22.46 4.43
N LEU A 32 -25.04 21.56 4.69
CA LEU A 32 -24.95 20.57 5.76
C LEU A 32 -23.76 19.62 5.56
N ALA A 33 -23.54 19.12 4.33
CA ALA A 33 -22.37 18.30 3.99
C ALA A 33 -21.06 19.07 4.22
N SER A 34 -21.03 20.36 3.87
CA SER A 34 -19.86 21.22 4.10
C SER A 34 -19.59 21.47 5.59
N PHE A 35 -20.63 21.55 6.42
CA PHE A 35 -20.49 21.69 7.88
C PHE A 35 -20.11 20.38 8.59
N LEU A 36 -20.57 19.23 8.10
CA LEU A 36 -20.24 17.93 8.65
C LEU A 36 -18.77 17.54 8.38
N TYR A 37 -18.13 18.11 7.36
CA TYR A 37 -16.75 17.79 6.95
C TYR A 37 -15.88 19.04 6.71
N PRO A 38 -15.50 19.78 7.76
CA PRO A 38 -14.87 21.11 7.67
C PRO A 38 -13.45 21.16 7.04
N GLY A 39 -12.86 20.01 6.70
CA GLY A 39 -11.56 19.91 6.00
C GLY A 39 -11.65 19.58 4.50
N LEU A 40 -12.85 19.34 3.96
CA LEU A 40 -13.07 18.86 2.58
C LEU A 40 -13.85 19.87 1.73
N GLY A 41 -14.06 21.10 2.21
CA GLY A 41 -15.04 22.04 1.66
C GLY A 41 -14.98 22.19 0.14
N SER A 42 -13.79 22.38 -0.45
CA SER A 42 -13.68 22.47 -1.92
C SER A 42 -13.84 21.13 -2.63
N LEU A 43 -13.31 20.02 -2.07
CA LEU A 43 -13.45 18.68 -2.64
C LEU A 43 -14.94 18.31 -2.77
N SER A 44 -15.68 18.42 -1.67
CA SER A 44 -17.07 18.00 -1.61
C SER A 44 -17.98 18.87 -2.47
N LEU A 45 -17.72 20.17 -2.57
CA LEU A 45 -18.48 21.03 -3.48
C LEU A 45 -18.36 20.58 -4.94
N TRP A 46 -17.14 20.22 -5.39
CA TRP A 46 -16.92 19.73 -6.75
C TRP A 46 -17.52 18.33 -6.97
N SER A 47 -17.36 17.41 -6.01
CA SER A 47 -17.99 16.08 -6.08
C SER A 47 -19.52 16.17 -6.18
N CYS A 48 -20.14 17.07 -5.40
CA CYS A 48 -21.57 17.35 -5.48
C CYS A 48 -21.97 17.93 -6.85
N ALA A 49 -21.22 18.91 -7.35
CA ALA A 49 -21.49 19.51 -8.66
C ALA A 49 -21.43 18.48 -9.81
N ILE A 50 -20.46 17.56 -9.76
CA ILE A 50 -20.35 16.45 -10.72
C ILE A 50 -21.55 15.52 -10.63
N ALA A 51 -21.88 15.05 -9.42
CA ALA A 51 -22.97 14.10 -9.21
C ALA A 51 -24.34 14.64 -9.68
N LEU A 52 -24.61 15.92 -9.40
CA LEU A 52 -25.83 16.61 -9.81
C LEU A 52 -25.80 16.97 -11.30
N GLY A 53 -24.66 17.38 -11.83
CA GLY A 53 -24.49 17.72 -13.24
C GLY A 53 -24.77 16.53 -14.15
N VAL A 54 -24.29 15.33 -13.79
CA VAL A 54 -24.58 14.07 -14.49
C VAL A 54 -26.10 13.83 -14.53
N GLY A 55 -26.77 14.00 -13.39
CA GLY A 55 -28.22 13.85 -13.28
C GLY A 55 -29.01 14.84 -14.11
N ALA A 56 -28.62 16.12 -14.06
CA ALA A 56 -29.26 17.18 -14.82
C ALA A 56 -29.15 16.95 -16.34
N ILE A 57 -27.98 16.48 -16.81
CA ILE A 57 -27.77 16.12 -18.22
C ILE A 57 -28.66 14.94 -18.62
N ALA A 58 -28.66 13.86 -17.83
CA ALA A 58 -29.49 12.69 -18.09
C ALA A 58 -30.98 13.05 -18.12
N TRP A 59 -31.44 13.84 -17.15
CA TRP A 59 -32.80 14.35 -17.07
C TRP A 59 -33.18 15.19 -18.29
N ALA A 60 -32.32 16.13 -18.70
CA ALA A 60 -32.56 16.99 -19.86
C ALA A 60 -32.66 16.16 -21.15
N ILE A 61 -31.72 15.24 -21.40
CA ILE A 61 -31.72 14.37 -22.59
C ILE A 61 -33.02 13.56 -22.67
N LEU A 62 -33.42 12.90 -21.57
CA LEU A 62 -34.63 12.09 -21.54
C LEU A 62 -35.90 12.93 -21.80
N HIS A 63 -35.92 14.17 -21.31
CA HIS A 63 -37.04 15.08 -21.53
C HIS A 63 -37.09 15.59 -22.98
N PHE A 64 -35.94 15.98 -23.56
CA PHE A 64 -35.83 16.45 -24.94
C PHE A 64 -36.17 15.35 -25.96
N VAL A 65 -35.69 14.13 -25.74
CA VAL A 65 -35.96 12.97 -26.62
C VAL A 65 -37.39 12.45 -26.45
N LYS A 66 -38.16 13.00 -25.49
CA LYS A 66 -39.51 12.57 -25.15
C LYS A 66 -39.62 11.08 -24.77
N SER A 67 -38.54 10.51 -24.25
CA SER A 67 -38.45 9.10 -23.87
C SER A 67 -39.57 8.67 -22.89
N ASP A 68 -39.95 7.40 -22.92
CA ASP A 68 -40.87 6.81 -21.92
C ASP A 68 -40.20 6.64 -20.54
N TYR A 69 -38.86 6.71 -20.49
CA TYR A 69 -38.05 6.58 -19.27
C TYR A 69 -37.83 7.92 -18.55
N ARG A 70 -38.77 8.87 -18.65
CA ARG A 70 -38.61 10.18 -17.98
C ARG A 70 -38.58 10.04 -16.47
N ILE A 71 -37.50 10.55 -15.88
CA ILE A 71 -37.32 10.69 -14.45
C ILE A 71 -38.24 11.82 -13.95
N THR A 72 -39.06 11.54 -12.94
CA THR A 72 -39.92 12.54 -12.28
C THR A 72 -39.09 13.47 -11.37
N SER A 73 -39.64 14.63 -11.03
CA SER A 73 -39.02 15.54 -10.05
C SER A 73 -38.79 14.86 -8.69
N THR A 74 -39.72 14.00 -8.26
CA THR A 74 -39.60 13.22 -7.02
C THR A 74 -38.44 12.21 -7.08
N GLU A 75 -38.35 11.41 -8.15
CA GLU A 75 -37.25 10.45 -8.33
C GLU A 75 -35.89 11.17 -8.42
N ALA A 76 -35.83 12.30 -9.15
CA ALA A 76 -34.63 13.12 -9.24
C ALA A 76 -34.22 13.70 -7.88
N THR A 77 -35.19 14.09 -7.04
CA THR A 77 -34.93 14.58 -5.69
C THR A 77 -34.40 13.47 -4.79
N ILE A 78 -35.01 12.28 -4.80
CA ILE A 78 -34.54 11.12 -4.03
C ILE A 78 -33.11 10.74 -4.44
N ALA A 79 -32.84 10.65 -5.75
CA ALA A 79 -31.52 10.35 -6.28
C ALA A 79 -30.47 11.38 -5.83
N SER A 80 -30.81 12.66 -5.93
CA SER A 80 -29.95 13.75 -5.49
C SER A 80 -29.66 13.67 -3.99
N VAL A 81 -30.67 13.41 -3.15
CA VAL A 81 -30.50 13.25 -1.70
C VAL A 81 -29.59 12.05 -1.39
N VAL A 82 -29.81 10.91 -2.03
CA VAL A 82 -28.95 9.71 -1.84
C VAL A 82 -27.51 10.00 -2.24
N LEU A 83 -27.29 10.67 -3.39
CA LEU A 83 -25.95 11.02 -3.84
C LEU A 83 -25.25 11.98 -2.87
N MET A 84 -25.97 12.99 -2.39
CA MET A 84 -25.41 14.06 -1.56
C MET A 84 -25.15 13.63 -0.10
N ILE A 85 -25.98 12.74 0.46
CA ILE A 85 -25.86 12.31 1.85
C ILE A 85 -25.02 11.04 1.99
N LEU A 86 -25.10 10.13 1.02
CA LEU A 86 -24.45 8.82 1.12
C LEU A 86 -23.23 8.73 0.20
N VAL A 87 -23.42 8.86 -1.10
CA VAL A 87 -22.38 8.50 -2.09
C VAL A 87 -21.20 9.47 -2.02
N VAL A 88 -21.46 10.77 -2.16
CA VAL A 88 -20.40 11.79 -2.18
C VAL A 88 -19.62 11.82 -0.86
N PRO A 89 -20.24 11.87 0.33
CA PRO A 89 -19.48 11.90 1.59
C PRO A 89 -18.63 10.65 1.82
N VAL A 90 -19.14 9.46 1.47
CA VAL A 90 -18.38 8.21 1.62
C VAL A 90 -17.19 8.18 0.67
N VAL A 91 -17.40 8.52 -0.61
CA VAL A 91 -16.33 8.51 -1.62
C VAL A 91 -15.28 9.57 -1.32
N ASP A 92 -15.70 10.79 -0.95
CA ASP A 92 -14.78 11.86 -0.56
C ASP A 92 -13.99 11.49 0.70
N HIS A 93 -14.63 10.91 1.72
CA HIS A 93 -13.96 10.51 2.95
C HIS A 93 -12.94 9.40 2.72
N VAL A 94 -13.35 8.30 2.06
CA VAL A 94 -12.47 7.17 1.73
C VAL A 94 -11.36 7.63 0.78
N GLY A 95 -11.71 8.38 -0.26
CA GLY A 95 -10.79 8.92 -1.24
C GLY A 95 -9.76 9.88 -0.65
N ALA A 96 -10.20 10.83 0.18
CA ALA A 96 -9.32 11.77 0.86
C ALA A 96 -8.41 11.06 1.86
N LYS A 97 -8.93 10.07 2.61
CA LYS A 97 -8.13 9.26 3.53
C LYS A 97 -7.07 8.47 2.78
N MET A 98 -7.43 7.75 1.71
CA MET A 98 -6.47 7.02 0.89
C MET A 98 -5.44 7.95 0.24
N ALA A 99 -5.86 9.13 -0.23
CA ALA A 99 -4.96 10.12 -0.80
C ALA A 99 -3.97 10.66 0.24
N PHE A 100 -4.46 10.92 1.46
CA PHE A 100 -3.65 11.34 2.59
C PHE A 100 -2.66 10.26 3.02
N ASP A 101 -3.14 9.04 3.30
CA ASP A 101 -2.34 7.89 3.73
C ASP A 101 -1.24 7.58 2.70
N ASN A 102 -1.59 7.56 1.41
CA ASN A 102 -0.60 7.41 0.34
C ASN A 102 0.41 8.55 0.32
N LYS A 103 0.03 9.80 0.64
CA LYS A 103 0.99 10.91 0.68
C LYS A 103 1.93 10.85 1.88
N VAL A 104 1.44 10.45 3.05
CA VAL A 104 2.21 10.45 4.29
C VAL A 104 3.04 9.19 4.49
N SER A 105 2.71 8.08 3.84
CA SER A 105 3.49 6.85 3.92
C SER A 105 4.82 7.00 3.18
N TYR A 106 5.93 6.75 3.87
CA TYR A 106 7.30 6.66 3.37
C TYR A 106 7.96 5.38 3.91
N GLN A 107 9.09 5.00 3.34
CA GLN A 107 9.84 3.83 3.73
C GLN A 107 10.99 4.20 4.67
N GLU A 108 11.18 3.40 5.71
CA GLU A 108 12.34 3.41 6.58
C GLU A 108 12.95 2.01 6.68
N PHE A 109 14.25 1.95 6.94
CA PHE A 109 14.95 0.68 7.07
C PHE A 109 15.30 0.42 8.53
N TRP A 110 14.78 -0.69 9.06
CA TRP A 110 15.07 -1.12 10.41
C TRP A 110 16.22 -2.11 10.41
N GLY A 111 17.17 -1.92 11.32
CA GLY A 111 18.27 -2.85 11.57
C GLY A 111 17.96 -3.84 12.69
N GLY A 112 18.41 -5.08 12.52
CA GLY A 112 18.23 -6.16 13.48
C GLY A 112 19.23 -7.30 13.27
N TYR A 113 18.97 -8.45 13.90
CA TYR A 113 19.87 -9.60 13.89
C TYR A 113 19.17 -10.89 13.49
N GLU A 114 19.93 -11.81 12.90
CA GLU A 114 19.54 -13.21 12.76
C GLU A 114 19.34 -13.86 14.13
N ALA A 115 18.28 -14.63 14.32
CA ALA A 115 17.93 -15.19 15.62
C ALA A 115 17.81 -16.72 15.62
N ALA A 116 17.26 -17.32 14.56
CA ALA A 116 17.27 -18.77 14.39
C ALA A 116 17.30 -19.16 12.91
N ALA A 117 17.93 -20.29 12.60
CA ALA A 117 17.88 -20.92 11.29
C ALA A 117 17.00 -22.17 11.38
N LEU A 118 15.80 -22.09 10.82
CA LEU A 118 14.77 -23.12 10.88
C LEU A 118 14.73 -23.90 9.56
N ARG A 119 14.60 -25.22 9.66
CA ARG A 119 14.34 -26.10 8.52
C ARG A 119 13.01 -26.82 8.77
N GLY A 120 11.99 -26.44 8.01
CA GLY A 120 10.72 -27.16 7.93
C GLY A 120 10.86 -28.35 6.99
N VAL A 121 10.21 -29.46 7.33
CA VAL A 121 10.12 -30.66 6.49
C VAL A 121 8.65 -30.92 6.23
N THR A 122 8.25 -30.85 4.97
CA THR A 122 6.94 -31.29 4.50
C THR A 122 7.07 -32.73 4.07
N VAL A 123 6.31 -33.64 4.70
CA VAL A 123 6.23 -35.04 4.27
C VAL A 123 5.27 -35.10 3.08
N CYS A 124 5.71 -35.73 1.99
CA CYS A 124 4.95 -35.79 0.75
C CYS A 124 4.16 -37.10 0.66
N GLU A 125 2.90 -36.97 0.26
CA GLU A 125 1.97 -38.05 0.01
C GLU A 125 1.31 -37.86 -1.37
N LYS A 126 0.69 -38.93 -1.87
CA LYS A 126 -0.06 -38.92 -3.12
C LYS A 126 -1.24 -37.95 -3.00
N ASP A 127 -1.42 -37.08 -3.99
CA ASP A 127 -2.39 -35.97 -3.99
C ASP A 127 -2.24 -35.03 -2.77
N GLY A 128 -1.04 -34.97 -2.19
CA GLY A 128 -0.72 -34.20 -0.99
C GLY A 128 -0.30 -32.75 -1.26
N TYR A 129 0.32 -32.14 -0.23
CA TYR A 129 0.69 -30.71 -0.23
C TYR A 129 2.06 -30.38 -0.82
N CYS A 130 2.78 -31.35 -1.40
CA CYS A 130 4.09 -31.08 -1.99
C CYS A 130 3.95 -30.41 -3.35
N GLU A 131 4.82 -29.44 -3.62
CA GLU A 131 4.73 -28.58 -4.82
C GLU A 131 5.24 -29.32 -6.06
N HIS A 132 6.25 -30.16 -5.90
CA HIS A 132 6.92 -30.82 -7.00
C HIS A 132 6.39 -32.24 -7.19
N THR A 133 5.42 -32.36 -8.11
CA THR A 133 4.74 -33.60 -8.45
C THR A 133 4.87 -33.96 -9.94
N TYR A 134 4.50 -35.20 -10.26
CA TYR A 134 4.30 -35.69 -11.61
C TYR A 134 3.00 -36.50 -11.68
N ALA A 135 2.37 -36.50 -12.86
CA ALA A 135 1.21 -37.33 -13.14
C ALA A 135 1.61 -38.81 -13.08
N CYS A 136 1.05 -39.54 -12.11
CA CYS A 136 1.33 -40.96 -11.90
C CYS A 136 0.13 -41.83 -12.27
N ASP A 137 -0.17 -42.87 -11.51
CA ASP A 137 -1.21 -43.84 -11.83
C ASP A 137 -2.55 -43.16 -12.15
N TRP A 138 -3.21 -43.69 -13.18
CA TRP A 138 -4.46 -43.14 -13.66
C TRP A 138 -5.62 -43.73 -12.87
N TYR A 139 -6.67 -42.94 -12.67
CA TYR A 139 -7.90 -43.37 -12.02
C TYR A 139 -9.11 -42.81 -12.74
N TRP A 140 -10.24 -43.49 -12.57
CA TRP A 140 -11.50 -43.10 -13.17
C TRP A 140 -12.24 -42.15 -12.24
N VAL A 141 -12.59 -40.96 -12.74
CA VAL A 141 -13.43 -40.00 -12.02
C VAL A 141 -14.76 -39.86 -12.73
N LYS A 142 -15.85 -39.96 -11.96
CA LYS A 142 -17.18 -39.65 -12.45
C LYS A 142 -17.36 -38.13 -12.47
N VAL A 143 -17.48 -37.56 -13.67
CA VAL A 143 -17.74 -36.14 -13.87
C VAL A 143 -19.22 -35.95 -14.17
N VAL A 144 -19.87 -35.07 -13.40
CA VAL A 144 -21.28 -34.74 -13.56
C VAL A 144 -21.40 -33.60 -14.57
N ASP A 145 -21.90 -33.92 -15.77
CA ASP A 145 -22.16 -32.95 -16.83
C ASP A 145 -23.42 -32.14 -16.54
N GLN A 146 -24.43 -32.81 -15.96
CA GLN A 146 -25.69 -32.20 -15.56
C GLN A 146 -26.21 -32.86 -14.29
N ALA A 147 -26.40 -32.07 -13.23
CA ALA A 147 -26.98 -32.54 -11.99
C ALA A 147 -28.43 -33.00 -12.19
N ALA A 148 -28.86 -34.01 -11.43
CA ALA A 148 -30.26 -34.43 -11.45
C ALA A 148 -31.17 -33.27 -11.03
N TYR A 149 -32.26 -33.06 -11.76
CA TYR A 149 -33.26 -32.04 -11.43
C TYR A 149 -34.67 -32.53 -11.80
N THR A 150 -35.69 -31.98 -11.13
CA THR A 150 -37.08 -32.29 -11.45
C THR A 150 -37.73 -31.02 -11.98
N GLU A 151 -38.25 -31.08 -13.20
CA GLU A 151 -39.09 -30.02 -13.73
C GLU A 151 -40.44 -30.10 -13.02
N PRO A 152 -40.92 -29.00 -12.40
CA PRO A 152 -42.20 -29.01 -11.71
C PRO A 152 -43.34 -29.23 -12.72
N ALA A 153 -44.40 -29.91 -12.29
CA ALA A 153 -45.60 -30.05 -13.11
C ALA A 153 -46.15 -28.67 -13.48
N TYR A 154 -46.53 -28.48 -14.74
CA TYR A 154 -47.09 -27.23 -15.23
C TYR A 154 -48.19 -27.49 -16.25
N THR A 155 -49.08 -26.52 -16.46
CA THR A 155 -50.08 -26.57 -17.53
C THR A 155 -49.70 -25.51 -18.56
N ASP A 156 -49.56 -25.92 -19.83
CA ASP A 156 -49.14 -24.99 -20.88
C ASP A 156 -50.27 -24.03 -21.30
N SER A 157 -49.95 -23.10 -22.19
CA SER A 157 -50.91 -22.12 -22.72
C SER A 157 -52.07 -22.75 -23.51
N ASN A 158 -51.95 -24.01 -23.92
CA ASN A 158 -52.98 -24.78 -24.63
C ASN A 158 -53.83 -25.62 -23.66
N LYS A 159 -53.67 -25.44 -22.33
CA LYS A 159 -54.33 -26.19 -21.26
C LYS A 159 -53.98 -27.67 -21.24
N VAL A 160 -52.83 -28.05 -21.79
CA VAL A 160 -52.31 -29.42 -21.67
C VAL A 160 -51.51 -29.50 -20.38
N TYR A 161 -51.90 -30.44 -19.51
CA TYR A 161 -51.19 -30.71 -18.27
C TYR A 161 -49.92 -31.51 -18.56
N HIS A 162 -48.77 -30.95 -18.18
CA HIS A 162 -47.47 -31.60 -18.21
C HIS A 162 -47.11 -32.03 -16.77
N PRO A 163 -47.04 -33.34 -16.49
CA PRO A 163 -46.62 -33.82 -15.17
C PRO A 163 -45.16 -33.45 -14.89
N ALA A 164 -44.76 -33.48 -13.63
CA ALA A 164 -43.36 -33.26 -13.27
C ALA A 164 -42.47 -34.31 -13.95
N VAL A 165 -41.38 -33.89 -14.58
CA VAL A 165 -40.44 -34.76 -15.26
C VAL A 165 -39.14 -34.79 -14.47
N TYR A 166 -38.75 -35.97 -14.00
CA TYR A 166 -37.45 -36.18 -13.39
C TYR A 166 -36.39 -36.36 -14.48
N HIS A 167 -35.39 -35.49 -14.47
CA HIS A 167 -34.20 -35.59 -15.31
C HIS A 167 -33.09 -36.21 -14.46
N PRO A 168 -32.67 -37.47 -14.75
CA PRO A 168 -31.58 -38.10 -14.03
C PRO A 168 -30.26 -37.36 -14.26
N GLU A 169 -29.32 -37.56 -13.34
CA GLU A 169 -27.96 -37.04 -13.48
C GLU A 169 -27.32 -37.59 -14.76
N VAL A 170 -26.78 -36.70 -15.59
CA VAL A 170 -25.95 -37.05 -16.75
C VAL A 170 -24.49 -36.90 -16.32
N SER A 171 -23.74 -37.98 -16.45
CA SER A 171 -22.33 -38.04 -16.08
C SER A 171 -21.57 -38.97 -17.02
N HIS A 172 -20.27 -38.73 -17.15
CA HIS A 172 -19.35 -39.60 -17.85
C HIS A 172 -18.15 -39.93 -16.96
N MET A 173 -17.42 -40.98 -17.35
CA MET A 173 -16.17 -41.34 -16.70
C MET A 173 -15.02 -40.66 -17.45
N GLU A 174 -14.23 -39.88 -16.73
CA GLU A 174 -13.02 -39.23 -17.22
C GLU A 174 -11.79 -39.93 -16.63
N HIS A 175 -10.75 -40.12 -17.44
CA HIS A 175 -9.44 -40.54 -16.95
C HIS A 175 -8.72 -39.34 -16.35
N ARG A 176 -8.32 -39.46 -15.08
CA ARG A 176 -7.43 -38.49 -14.42
C ARG A 176 -6.18 -39.20 -13.92
N HIS A 177 -5.16 -38.42 -13.63
CA HIS A 177 -3.91 -38.90 -13.03
C HIS A 177 -3.80 -38.34 -11.62
N HIS A 178 -3.25 -39.14 -10.73
CA HIS A 178 -2.85 -38.68 -9.41
C HIS A 178 -1.61 -37.80 -9.50
N ASP A 179 -1.47 -36.89 -8.54
CA ASP A 179 -0.27 -36.06 -8.37
C ASP A 179 0.66 -36.74 -7.38
N CYS A 180 1.68 -37.42 -7.91
CA CYS A 180 2.69 -38.09 -7.09
C CYS A 180 3.91 -37.19 -6.92
N PRO A 181 4.43 -37.00 -5.70
CA PRO A 181 5.60 -36.16 -5.47
C PRO A 181 6.87 -36.82 -6.02
N TYR A 182 7.87 -36.04 -6.43
CA TYR A 182 9.16 -36.61 -6.86
C TYR A 182 9.96 -37.22 -5.70
N THR A 183 9.81 -36.67 -4.50
CA THR A 183 10.49 -37.12 -3.28
C THR A 183 9.50 -37.30 -2.12
N THR A 184 9.88 -38.09 -1.12
CA THR A 184 9.07 -38.33 0.10
C THR A 184 8.98 -37.11 1.02
N GLN A 185 9.79 -36.09 0.77
CA GLN A 185 9.80 -34.88 1.56
C GLN A 185 10.31 -33.68 0.74
N GLU A 186 9.84 -32.50 1.12
CA GLU A 186 10.32 -31.20 0.64
C GLU A 186 10.75 -30.34 1.85
N TYR A 187 11.73 -29.48 1.64
CA TYR A 187 12.29 -28.64 2.69
C TYR A 187 11.99 -27.16 2.47
N THR A 188 11.66 -26.50 3.58
CA THR A 188 11.56 -25.04 3.64
C THR A 188 12.60 -24.51 4.61
N PHE A 189 13.44 -23.60 4.14
CA PHE A 189 14.55 -23.01 4.87
C PHE A 189 14.22 -21.57 5.23
N THR A 190 14.03 -21.30 6.52
CA THR A 190 13.66 -19.97 7.02
C THR A 190 14.73 -19.48 7.98
N VAL A 191 15.13 -18.21 7.83
CA VAL A 191 15.93 -17.50 8.83
C VAL A 191 14.99 -16.59 9.60
N ARG A 192 14.77 -16.92 10.87
CA ARG A 192 14.07 -16.06 11.83
C ARG A 192 15.01 -14.97 12.29
N THR A 193 14.52 -13.74 12.33
CA THR A 193 15.28 -12.56 12.72
C THR A 193 14.53 -11.79 13.81
N THR A 194 15.17 -10.76 14.36
CA THR A 194 14.52 -9.85 15.31
C THR A 194 13.47 -8.94 14.66
N LEU A 195 13.37 -8.95 13.33
CA LEU A 195 12.46 -8.12 12.54
C LEU A 195 11.34 -8.96 11.86
N GLY A 196 11.50 -10.29 11.78
CA GLY A 196 10.55 -11.19 11.13
C GLY A 196 11.23 -12.44 10.55
N ASP A 197 10.45 -13.29 9.90
CA ASP A 197 10.92 -14.53 9.29
C ASP A 197 11.20 -14.31 7.78
N TYR A 198 12.35 -14.79 7.30
CA TYR A 198 12.75 -14.73 5.89
C TYR A 198 12.89 -16.14 5.33
N THR A 199 12.05 -16.51 4.36
CA THR A 199 12.16 -17.78 3.64
C THR A 199 13.26 -17.68 2.59
N ILE A 200 14.36 -18.39 2.81
CA ILE A 200 15.54 -18.42 1.92
C ILE A 200 15.30 -19.38 0.76
N GLY A 201 14.54 -20.45 1.00
CA GLY A 201 14.13 -21.42 0.00
C GLY A 201 12.91 -22.17 0.48
N SER A 202 11.97 -22.44 -0.42
CA SER A 202 10.76 -23.22 -0.19
C SER A 202 10.70 -24.37 -1.18
N HIS A 203 10.15 -25.51 -0.77
CA HIS A 203 9.98 -26.69 -1.61
C HIS A 203 11.28 -27.25 -2.18
N TRP A 204 12.40 -27.05 -1.49
CA TRP A 204 13.68 -27.62 -1.93
C TRP A 204 13.68 -29.14 -1.72
N LEU A 205 14.19 -29.87 -2.70
CA LEU A 205 14.36 -31.31 -2.56
C LEU A 205 15.51 -31.63 -1.59
N PRO A 206 15.53 -32.84 -1.01
CA PRO A 206 16.65 -33.31 -0.19
C PRO A 206 18.00 -33.23 -0.92
N SER A 207 19.11 -33.14 -0.18
CA SER A 207 20.47 -33.10 -0.78
C SER A 207 20.79 -34.30 -1.66
N ASN A 208 20.12 -35.43 -1.43
CA ASN A 208 20.14 -36.59 -2.31
C ASN A 208 18.69 -36.96 -2.66
N PRO A 209 18.10 -36.34 -3.70
CA PRO A 209 16.73 -36.61 -4.10
C PRO A 209 16.52 -38.08 -4.48
N ASP A 210 17.53 -38.73 -5.07
CA ASP A 210 17.45 -40.12 -5.53
C ASP A 210 17.31 -41.14 -4.38
N GLN A 211 17.84 -40.83 -3.19
CA GLN A 211 17.63 -41.66 -1.99
C GLN A 211 16.30 -41.41 -1.30
N HIS A 212 15.61 -40.33 -1.67
CA HIS A 212 14.33 -39.93 -1.09
C HIS A 212 13.23 -40.00 -2.14
N ARG A 213 13.40 -40.78 -3.20
CA ARG A 213 12.37 -40.90 -4.23
C ARG A 213 11.09 -41.40 -3.59
N TRP A 214 10.00 -40.78 -3.99
CA TRP A 214 8.70 -41.27 -3.58
C TRP A 214 8.42 -42.59 -4.29
N HIS A 215 8.01 -43.58 -3.50
CA HIS A 215 7.56 -44.87 -3.99
C HIS A 215 6.10 -44.99 -3.55
N GLY A 216 5.19 -45.16 -4.51
CA GLY A 216 3.79 -45.39 -4.18
C GLY A 216 3.59 -46.67 -3.37
N ASP A 217 2.49 -46.72 -2.62
CA ASP A 217 2.14 -47.83 -1.71
C ASP A 217 2.12 -49.20 -2.41
N ASP A 218 1.89 -49.21 -3.72
CA ASP A 218 1.80 -50.41 -4.55
C ASP A 218 3.17 -50.96 -4.99
N GLY A 219 4.28 -50.32 -4.60
CA GLY A 219 5.63 -50.72 -4.97
C GLY A 219 5.93 -50.62 -6.48
N GLY A 220 5.09 -49.90 -7.23
CA GLY A 220 5.17 -49.80 -8.69
C GLY A 220 6.36 -48.98 -9.20
N ASP A 221 6.90 -49.39 -10.35
CA ASP A 221 8.04 -48.79 -11.08
C ASP A 221 7.81 -47.36 -11.63
N TYR A 222 6.74 -46.66 -11.24
CA TYR A 222 6.42 -45.31 -11.73
C TYR A 222 7.29 -44.23 -11.10
N VAL A 223 8.59 -44.48 -10.94
CA VAL A 223 9.51 -43.55 -10.35
C VAL A 223 10.02 -42.61 -11.44
N SER A 224 9.36 -41.46 -11.58
CA SER A 224 9.85 -40.43 -12.50
C SER A 224 11.23 -39.94 -12.06
N ARG A 225 12.08 -39.59 -13.02
CA ARG A 225 13.37 -38.99 -12.72
C ARG A 225 13.12 -37.57 -12.20
N VAL A 226 13.76 -37.23 -11.08
CA VAL A 226 13.75 -35.87 -10.55
C VAL A 226 14.29 -34.89 -11.60
N PRO A 227 13.51 -33.87 -12.01
CA PRO A 227 13.97 -32.82 -12.90
C PRO A 227 15.18 -32.09 -12.31
N GLY A 228 16.20 -31.85 -13.13
CA GLY A 228 17.48 -31.27 -12.66
C GLY A 228 17.42 -29.78 -12.37
N ASP A 229 16.34 -29.12 -12.75
CA ASP A 229 16.06 -27.69 -12.53
C ASP A 229 15.40 -27.41 -11.16
N ILE A 230 14.94 -28.44 -10.46
CA ILE A 230 14.37 -28.27 -9.11
C ILE A 230 15.51 -28.05 -8.11
N PRO A 231 15.49 -26.96 -7.33
CA PRO A 231 16.49 -26.72 -6.30
C PRO A 231 16.56 -27.88 -5.29
N SER A 232 17.77 -28.31 -4.98
CA SER A 232 18.00 -29.42 -4.05
C SER A 232 19.11 -29.10 -3.04
N GLY A 233 19.01 -29.71 -1.87
CA GLY A 233 19.98 -29.58 -0.80
C GLY A 233 19.71 -28.41 0.15
N ILE A 234 20.79 -27.84 0.69
CA ILE A 234 20.71 -26.78 1.70
C ILE A 234 21.20 -25.48 1.06
N PRO A 235 20.38 -24.41 1.04
CA PRO A 235 20.80 -23.11 0.53
C PRO A 235 22.04 -22.59 1.27
N SER A 236 23.03 -22.12 0.52
CA SER A 236 24.30 -21.63 1.08
C SER A 236 24.07 -20.48 2.07
N GLN A 237 23.18 -19.54 1.75
CA GLN A 237 22.87 -18.40 2.60
C GLN A 237 22.23 -18.83 3.94
N TRP A 238 21.32 -19.81 3.92
CA TRP A 238 20.74 -20.37 5.15
C TRP A 238 21.81 -21.08 5.99
N SER A 239 22.70 -21.85 5.35
CA SER A 239 23.79 -22.53 6.06
C SER A 239 24.78 -21.55 6.71
N GLN A 240 25.07 -20.42 6.07
CA GLN A 240 25.92 -19.36 6.61
C GLN A 240 25.26 -18.66 7.80
N ALA A 241 23.97 -18.33 7.69
CA ALA A 241 23.19 -17.77 8.80
C ALA A 241 23.17 -18.73 9.99
N LYS A 242 22.89 -20.02 9.74
CA LYS A 242 22.95 -21.07 10.77
C LYS A 242 24.31 -21.10 11.47
N SER A 243 25.40 -21.15 10.70
CA SER A 243 26.76 -21.19 11.26
C SER A 243 27.09 -19.96 12.10
N ARG A 244 26.65 -18.76 11.69
CA ARG A 244 26.82 -17.51 12.46
C ARG A 244 26.07 -17.54 13.79
N ILE A 245 24.80 -17.96 13.75
CA ILE A 245 23.95 -18.08 14.94
C ILE A 245 24.54 -19.09 15.92
N GLU A 246 24.95 -20.27 15.44
CA GLU A 246 25.58 -21.32 16.27
C GLU A 246 26.93 -20.87 16.86
N ALA A 247 27.67 -20.01 16.15
CA ALA A 247 28.90 -19.40 16.65
C ALA A 247 28.67 -18.23 17.63
N GLY A 248 27.42 -17.82 17.88
CA GLY A 248 27.10 -16.67 18.72
C GLY A 248 27.49 -15.31 18.11
N ASP A 249 27.67 -15.24 16.79
CA ASP A 249 27.97 -14.01 16.03
C ASP A 249 26.89 -13.80 14.95
N PRO A 250 25.62 -13.58 15.33
CA PRO A 250 24.51 -13.48 14.38
C PRO A 250 24.75 -12.35 13.37
N GLY A 251 24.36 -12.58 12.12
CA GLY A 251 24.49 -11.62 11.03
C GLY A 251 23.53 -10.44 11.18
N PRO A 252 23.85 -9.29 10.56
CA PRO A 252 22.96 -8.15 10.51
C PRO A 252 21.80 -8.39 9.54
N VAL A 253 20.65 -7.81 9.85
CA VAL A 253 19.40 -7.92 9.10
C VAL A 253 18.84 -6.52 8.90
N THR A 254 18.36 -6.23 7.70
CA THR A 254 17.67 -4.99 7.34
C THR A 254 16.28 -5.32 6.81
N GLN A 255 15.25 -4.65 7.32
CA GLN A 255 13.88 -4.75 6.83
C GLN A 255 13.32 -3.38 6.47
N GLU A 256 12.63 -3.30 5.34
CA GLU A 256 11.84 -2.14 4.95
C GLU A 256 10.54 -2.08 5.76
N HIS A 257 10.23 -0.91 6.32
CA HIS A 257 9.01 -0.61 7.06
C HIS A 257 8.39 0.68 6.55
N SER A 258 7.06 0.72 6.46
CA SER A 258 6.34 1.96 6.17
C SER A 258 6.14 2.78 7.44
N TYR A 259 6.30 4.10 7.33
CA TYR A 259 6.00 5.05 8.39
C TYR A 259 5.42 6.35 7.86
N ASP A 260 4.68 7.06 8.71
CA ASP A 260 4.13 8.37 8.34
C ASP A 260 5.18 9.47 8.52
N ASN A 261 5.40 10.28 7.46
CA ASN A 261 6.27 11.44 7.49
C ASN A 261 5.55 12.71 7.02
N TYR A 262 5.11 13.53 7.96
CA TYR A 262 4.41 14.78 7.65
C TYR A 262 5.33 15.88 7.10
N ILE A 263 6.64 15.84 7.41
CA ILE A 263 7.60 16.84 6.91
C ILE A 263 7.82 16.65 5.41
N LEU A 264 8.08 15.41 4.98
CA LEU A 264 8.28 15.11 3.56
C LEU A 264 6.96 15.22 2.78
N ALA A 265 5.83 14.84 3.39
CA ALA A 265 4.51 14.96 2.76
C ALA A 265 3.98 16.40 2.68
N SER A 266 4.38 17.30 3.58
CA SER A 266 3.88 18.68 3.60
C SER A 266 4.23 19.40 2.29
N GLN A 267 3.31 20.21 1.79
CA GLN A 267 3.56 21.09 0.64
C GLN A 267 4.41 22.31 1.03
N ASP A 268 4.53 22.61 2.32
CA ASP A 268 5.38 23.68 2.83
C ASP A 268 6.86 23.25 2.78
N ALA A 269 7.70 24.13 2.24
CA ALA A 269 9.13 23.90 2.12
C ALA A 269 9.91 24.28 3.39
N ALA A 270 9.30 24.97 4.36
CA ALA A 270 10.02 25.55 5.50
C ALA A 270 10.82 24.53 6.35
N LEU A 271 10.35 23.28 6.40
CA LEU A 271 11.01 22.19 7.13
C LEU A 271 11.73 21.20 6.22
N LYS A 272 11.54 21.31 4.90
CA LYS A 272 12.25 20.49 3.92
C LYS A 272 13.63 21.07 3.72
N ARG A 273 14.63 20.20 3.64
CA ARG A 273 15.98 20.65 3.31
C ARG A 273 16.02 21.04 1.83
N TYR A 274 16.51 22.24 1.56
CA TYR A 274 16.75 22.76 0.22
C TYR A 274 18.23 23.06 0.06
N SER A 275 18.78 22.74 -1.12
CA SER A 275 20.09 23.21 -1.53
C SER A 275 20.05 23.61 -3.01
N PRO A 276 20.53 24.82 -3.37
CA PRO A 276 20.65 25.24 -4.77
C PRO A 276 21.80 24.52 -5.50
N TYR A 277 22.65 23.77 -4.79
CA TYR A 277 23.85 23.14 -5.34
C TYR A 277 23.64 21.69 -5.78
N ILE A 278 22.41 21.17 -5.73
CA ILE A 278 22.11 19.78 -6.10
C ILE A 278 22.53 19.49 -7.55
N ASP A 279 22.15 20.35 -8.49
CA ASP A 279 22.47 20.16 -9.92
C ASP A 279 23.99 20.22 -10.15
N GLN A 280 24.67 21.18 -9.51
CA GLN A 280 26.12 21.31 -9.58
C GLN A 280 26.83 20.04 -9.07
N TYR A 281 26.49 19.57 -7.87
CA TYR A 281 27.16 18.40 -7.28
C TYR A 281 26.76 17.08 -7.95
N THR A 282 25.56 17.01 -8.55
CA THR A 282 25.17 15.90 -9.42
C THR A 282 26.03 15.85 -10.68
N GLN A 283 26.23 17.00 -11.34
CA GLN A 283 27.09 17.11 -12.54
C GLN A 283 28.56 16.78 -12.24
N LEU A 284 29.04 17.13 -11.04
CA LEU A 284 30.38 16.74 -10.58
C LEU A 284 30.51 15.26 -10.22
N GLY A 285 29.40 14.50 -10.18
CA GLY A 285 29.41 13.08 -9.84
C GLY A 285 29.75 12.79 -8.38
N ILE A 286 29.56 13.77 -7.48
CA ILE A 286 29.92 13.65 -6.06
C ILE A 286 28.72 13.38 -5.15
N LEU A 287 27.50 13.32 -5.70
CA LEU A 287 26.29 12.92 -4.95
C LEU A 287 25.96 11.45 -5.24
N PRO A 288 26.34 10.50 -4.36
CA PRO A 288 25.95 9.11 -4.55
C PRO A 288 24.43 8.94 -4.52
N ASN A 289 23.91 8.04 -5.35
CA ASN A 289 22.49 7.68 -5.30
C ASN A 289 22.17 6.94 -4.01
N LEU A 290 21.05 7.29 -3.38
CA LEU A 290 20.57 6.60 -2.19
C LEU A 290 20.19 5.16 -2.55
N ASN A 291 20.86 4.19 -1.92
CA ASN A 291 20.51 2.79 -2.05
C ASN A 291 19.28 2.47 -1.19
N HIS A 292 18.32 1.78 -1.79
CA HIS A 292 17.09 1.29 -1.17
C HIS A 292 16.82 -0.18 -1.54
N SER A 293 17.76 -0.85 -2.18
CA SER A 293 17.62 -2.24 -2.60
C SER A 293 18.16 -3.18 -1.53
N VAL A 294 17.27 -4.00 -0.96
CA VAL A 294 17.64 -5.12 -0.10
C VAL A 294 18.12 -6.28 -0.97
N LYS A 295 19.34 -6.75 -0.72
CA LYS A 295 19.97 -7.88 -1.41
C LYS A 295 20.07 -9.09 -0.47
N ASN A 296 20.19 -10.29 -1.03
CA ASN A 296 20.38 -11.53 -0.27
C ASN A 296 19.38 -11.63 0.91
N PHE A 297 18.09 -11.39 0.60
CA PHE A 297 16.94 -11.37 1.53
C PHE A 297 16.89 -10.22 2.54
N TYR A 298 18.00 -9.77 3.13
CA TYR A 298 17.98 -8.78 4.22
C TYR A 298 19.27 -7.94 4.40
N TYR A 299 20.14 -7.85 3.40
CA TYR A 299 21.34 -6.99 3.43
C TYR A 299 21.13 -5.70 2.65
N MET A 300 21.78 -4.60 3.04
CA MET A 300 21.64 -3.32 2.36
C MET A 300 22.88 -2.44 2.52
N ASP A 301 23.52 -2.14 1.38
CA ASP A 301 24.73 -1.32 1.32
C ASP A 301 24.41 0.14 1.64
N ARG A 302 24.99 0.66 2.73
CA ARG A 302 24.82 2.05 3.20
C ARG A 302 26.15 2.79 3.37
N ALA A 303 27.24 2.20 2.87
CA ALA A 303 28.53 2.85 2.76
C ALA A 303 28.71 3.36 1.32
N TYR A 304 29.06 4.64 1.18
CA TYR A 304 29.25 5.30 -0.11
C TYR A 304 30.64 5.90 -0.20
N PHE A 305 31.20 5.93 -1.40
CA PHE A 305 32.56 6.39 -1.65
C PHE A 305 32.57 7.47 -2.73
N VAL A 306 33.18 8.61 -2.43
CA VAL A 306 33.27 9.76 -3.35
C VAL A 306 34.74 10.09 -3.56
N GLY A 307 35.28 9.76 -4.73
CA GLY A 307 36.70 9.99 -5.08
C GLY A 307 37.70 9.09 -4.36
N ASN A 308 37.38 8.50 -3.21
CA ASN A 308 38.28 7.63 -2.47
C ASN A 308 38.21 6.17 -2.96
N THR A 309 39.13 5.79 -3.84
CA THR A 309 39.24 4.43 -4.39
C THR A 309 40.10 3.48 -3.55
N GLY A 310 40.75 3.97 -2.48
CA GLY A 310 41.72 3.19 -1.69
C GLY A 310 41.12 2.44 -0.50
N ALA A 311 39.88 2.72 -0.12
CA ALA A 311 39.21 2.07 1.00
C ALA A 311 38.67 0.69 0.62
N ASP A 312 38.79 -0.29 1.52
CA ASP A 312 38.16 -1.60 1.37
C ASP A 312 36.62 -1.46 1.50
N GLN A 313 35.96 -1.34 0.36
CA GLN A 313 34.52 -1.12 0.28
C GLN A 313 33.73 -2.27 0.92
N ALA A 314 34.19 -3.52 0.78
CA ALA A 314 33.52 -4.68 1.35
C ALA A 314 33.59 -4.66 2.88
N ALA A 315 34.76 -4.32 3.45
CA ALA A 315 34.92 -4.19 4.89
C ALA A 315 34.05 -3.07 5.49
N TRP A 316 33.99 -1.91 4.83
CA TRP A 316 33.15 -0.79 5.26
C TRP A 316 31.67 -1.11 5.18
N THR A 317 31.20 -1.70 4.09
CA THR A 317 29.82 -2.12 3.92
C THR A 317 29.41 -3.11 5.01
N ALA A 318 30.20 -4.17 5.22
CA ALA A 318 29.90 -5.16 6.26
C ALA A 318 29.90 -4.57 7.67
N ALA A 319 30.81 -3.62 7.96
CA ALA A 319 30.86 -2.93 9.24
C ALA A 319 29.66 -1.99 9.45
N VAL A 320 29.24 -1.25 8.42
CA VAL A 320 28.05 -0.38 8.47
C VAL A 320 26.79 -1.22 8.66
N GLU A 321 26.66 -2.38 8.01
CA GLU A 321 25.52 -3.28 8.21
C GLU A 321 25.45 -3.81 9.65
N ARG A 322 26.58 -4.26 10.22
CA ARG A 322 26.66 -4.68 11.63
C ARG A 322 26.35 -3.53 12.59
N TYR A 323 26.89 -2.35 12.32
CA TYR A 323 26.62 -1.16 13.11
C TYR A 323 25.13 -0.80 13.08
N ASN A 324 24.50 -0.87 11.90
CA ASN A 324 23.08 -0.60 11.73
C ASN A 324 22.20 -1.66 12.37
N ALA A 325 22.60 -2.92 12.40
CA ALA A 325 21.91 -3.94 13.18
C ALA A 325 21.88 -3.60 14.67
N ALA A 326 23.01 -3.15 15.24
CA ALA A 326 23.06 -2.69 16.63
C ALA A 326 22.20 -1.44 16.85
N LEU A 327 22.42 -0.42 16.02
CA LEU A 327 21.74 0.87 16.10
C LEU A 327 20.22 0.74 15.95
N GLY A 328 19.77 -0.08 15.00
CA GLY A 328 18.36 -0.38 14.75
C GLY A 328 17.72 -1.12 15.93
N ALA A 329 18.39 -2.15 16.45
CA ALA A 329 17.86 -2.96 17.54
C ALA A 329 17.74 -2.20 18.87
N SER A 330 18.67 -1.28 19.20
CA SER A 330 18.63 -0.53 20.46
C SER A 330 17.96 0.84 20.36
N LEU A 331 18.20 1.57 19.26
CA LEU A 331 17.82 2.98 19.13
C LEU A 331 16.89 3.26 17.93
N GLN A 332 16.63 2.25 17.08
CA GLN A 332 15.89 2.39 15.82
C GLN A 332 16.49 3.46 14.89
N GLY A 333 17.80 3.65 14.93
CA GLY A 333 18.53 4.55 14.03
C GLY A 333 18.94 3.85 12.73
N ASP A 334 19.21 4.66 11.70
CA ASP A 334 19.58 4.20 10.36
C ASP A 334 20.77 5.03 9.82
N LEU A 335 21.99 4.51 9.91
CA LEU A 335 23.23 5.18 9.52
C LEU A 335 23.51 5.01 8.02
N TYR A 336 23.72 6.14 7.35
CA TYR A 336 24.29 6.25 6.01
C TYR A 336 25.67 6.88 6.12
N LEU A 337 26.70 6.20 5.65
CA LEU A 337 28.09 6.64 5.77
C LEU A 337 28.67 6.96 4.39
N VAL A 338 29.18 8.18 4.21
CA VAL A 338 29.89 8.60 3.00
C VAL A 338 31.34 8.87 3.34
N ILE A 339 32.26 8.25 2.59
CA ILE A 339 33.70 8.50 2.68
C ILE A 339 34.11 9.29 1.45
N ALA A 340 34.53 10.54 1.65
CA ALA A 340 34.80 11.49 0.59
C ALA A 340 36.28 11.91 0.55
N ASP A 341 36.83 11.98 -0.65
CA ASP A 341 38.11 12.64 -0.93
C ASP A 341 37.97 14.16 -0.74
N THR A 342 38.80 14.74 0.13
CA THR A 342 38.80 16.18 0.40
C THR A 342 39.18 17.04 -0.80
N HIS A 343 39.84 16.49 -1.81
CA HIS A 343 40.11 17.21 -3.07
C HIS A 343 38.87 17.32 -3.96
N LYS A 344 37.87 16.44 -3.77
CA LYS A 344 36.58 16.49 -4.47
C LYS A 344 35.53 17.29 -3.72
N VAL A 345 35.60 17.29 -2.39
CA VAL A 345 34.68 17.99 -1.49
C VAL A 345 35.43 19.09 -0.74
N THR A 346 35.43 20.29 -1.31
CA THR A 346 36.15 21.46 -0.76
C THR A 346 35.37 22.20 0.31
N ASP A 347 34.04 22.12 0.30
CA ASP A 347 33.15 22.71 1.30
C ASP A 347 32.31 21.60 1.98
N PRO A 348 32.78 21.07 3.13
CA PRO A 348 32.13 19.96 3.81
C PRO A 348 30.71 20.29 4.29
N ASP A 349 30.49 21.53 4.75
CA ASP A 349 29.23 21.99 5.33
C ASP A 349 28.16 22.16 4.25
N ASN A 350 28.53 22.76 3.11
CA ASN A 350 27.64 22.85 1.97
C ASN A 350 27.37 21.46 1.35
N TYR A 351 28.38 20.59 1.32
CA TYR A 351 28.25 19.25 0.78
C TYR A 351 27.27 18.38 1.57
N ILE A 352 27.40 18.29 2.89
CA ILE A 352 26.49 17.46 3.70
C ILE A 352 25.04 17.97 3.63
N SER A 353 24.85 19.29 3.60
CA SER A 353 23.53 19.91 3.43
C SER A 353 22.93 19.54 2.08
N THR A 354 23.73 19.65 1.01
CA THR A 354 23.31 19.33 -0.36
C THR A 354 23.03 17.85 -0.56
N LEU A 355 23.86 16.96 -0.01
CA LEU A 355 23.67 15.52 -0.06
C LEU A 355 22.36 15.12 0.64
N THR A 356 22.12 15.65 1.84
CA THR A 356 20.91 15.36 2.60
C THR A 356 19.67 15.90 1.88
N ALA A 357 19.73 17.11 1.33
CA ALA A 357 18.63 17.68 0.53
C ALA A 357 18.37 16.87 -0.75
N TYR A 358 19.43 16.40 -1.42
CA TYR A 358 19.33 15.52 -2.57
C TYR A 358 18.65 14.20 -2.23
N TRP A 359 19.05 13.54 -1.13
CA TRP A 359 18.42 12.32 -0.63
C TRP A 359 17.00 12.49 -0.06
N GLN A 360 16.57 13.73 0.22
CA GLN A 360 15.19 14.08 0.54
C GLN A 360 14.39 14.59 -0.67
N SER A 361 15.02 14.69 -1.84
CA SER A 361 14.38 15.25 -3.03
C SER A 361 13.33 14.30 -3.60
N PRO A 362 12.40 14.81 -4.44
CA PRO A 362 11.40 13.99 -5.12
C PRO A 362 11.98 12.84 -5.94
N LYS A 363 13.28 12.87 -6.30
CA LYS A 363 13.96 11.80 -7.04
C LYS A 363 13.85 10.43 -6.37
N PHE A 364 13.81 10.40 -5.03
CA PHE A 364 13.76 9.15 -4.26
C PHE A 364 12.35 8.81 -3.77
N GLU A 365 11.35 9.63 -4.10
CA GLU A 365 9.93 9.40 -3.77
C GLU A 365 9.71 8.90 -2.33
N LYS A 366 9.19 7.68 -2.17
CA LYS A 366 8.89 7.04 -0.89
C LYS A 366 10.13 6.55 -0.14
N TYR A 367 11.25 6.43 -0.84
CA TYR A 367 12.54 5.98 -0.32
C TYR A 367 13.47 7.12 0.07
N ALA A 368 13.00 8.38 0.06
CA ALA A 368 13.74 9.49 0.64
C ALA A 368 14.20 9.17 2.08
N ILE A 369 15.36 9.68 2.49
CA ILE A 369 15.95 9.32 3.79
C ILE A 369 14.95 9.44 4.94
N SER A 370 14.92 8.40 5.78
CA SER A 370 13.94 8.27 6.84
C SER A 370 14.11 9.30 7.96
N LYS A 371 13.12 9.45 8.83
CA LYS A 371 13.22 10.33 10.01
C LYS A 371 14.33 9.90 10.97
N ASN A 372 14.64 8.60 11.03
CA ASN A 372 15.68 8.07 11.90
C ASN A 372 17.04 7.98 11.19
N ALA A 373 17.12 8.46 9.95
CA ALA A 373 18.35 8.46 9.19
C ALA A 373 19.39 9.40 9.81
N ILE A 374 20.63 8.91 9.90
CA ILE A 374 21.81 9.65 10.31
C ILE A 374 22.76 9.59 9.12
N VAL A 375 23.01 10.72 8.48
CA VAL A 375 23.95 10.83 7.37
C VAL A 375 25.26 11.35 7.92
N VAL A 376 26.33 10.56 7.79
CA VAL A 376 27.68 10.95 8.21
C VAL A 376 28.59 11.00 6.98
N VAL A 377 29.33 12.08 6.83
CA VAL A 377 30.36 12.25 5.79
C VAL A 377 31.71 12.40 6.46
N LEU A 378 32.65 11.54 6.07
CA LEU A 378 34.04 11.55 6.51
C LEU A 378 34.91 12.00 5.35
N GLY A 379 35.57 13.13 5.51
CA GLY A 379 36.56 13.63 4.58
C GLY A 379 37.94 13.06 4.87
N THR A 380 38.63 12.59 3.84
CA THR A 380 40.01 12.11 3.92
C THR A 380 40.86 12.65 2.78
N GLU A 381 42.12 12.95 3.06
CA GLU A 381 43.10 13.44 2.07
C GLU A 381 44.08 12.33 1.67
N ASP A 382 44.40 11.44 2.61
CA ASP A 382 45.39 10.37 2.46
C ASP A 382 44.76 8.97 2.35
N GLY A 383 43.44 8.87 2.48
CA GLY A 383 42.69 7.61 2.53
C GLY A 383 42.88 6.82 3.83
N LYS A 384 43.57 7.37 4.83
CA LYS A 384 43.98 6.68 6.07
C LYS A 384 43.54 7.39 7.33
N THR A 385 43.35 8.71 7.29
CA THR A 385 42.93 9.51 8.44
C THR A 385 41.72 10.38 8.09
N VAL A 386 40.90 10.65 9.10
CA VAL A 386 39.75 11.56 8.97
C VAL A 386 40.25 12.99 9.10
N LYS A 387 40.22 13.76 8.00
CA LYS A 387 40.58 15.18 8.00
C LYS A 387 39.46 16.04 8.59
N TRP A 388 38.22 15.72 8.25
CA TRP A 388 37.02 16.35 8.81
C TRP A 388 35.86 15.37 8.81
N ALA A 389 34.88 15.62 9.68
CA ALA A 389 33.62 14.87 9.70
C ALA A 389 32.45 15.85 9.74
N ARG A 390 31.35 15.46 9.09
CA ARG A 390 30.07 16.18 9.13
C ARG A 390 28.93 15.19 9.27
N ALA A 391 27.86 15.59 9.94
CA ALA A 391 26.67 14.77 10.06
C ALA A 391 25.41 15.60 9.99
N LEU A 392 24.34 14.99 9.50
CA LEU A 392 22.98 15.51 9.55
C LEU A 392 22.00 14.37 9.80
N THR A 393 20.86 14.69 10.41
CA THR A 393 19.76 13.74 10.58
C THR A 393 18.64 14.01 9.59
N GLY A 394 17.84 12.98 9.30
CA GLY A 394 16.62 13.13 8.51
C GLY A 394 15.64 14.13 9.13
N MET A 395 15.67 14.28 10.46
CA MET A 395 14.88 15.28 11.19
C MET A 395 15.62 16.61 11.34
N PRO A 396 14.89 17.75 11.35
CA PRO A 396 15.48 19.08 11.49
C PRO A 396 15.89 19.41 12.94
N THR A 397 15.41 18.67 13.94
CA THR A 397 15.65 18.95 15.37
C THR A 397 15.90 17.66 16.17
N GLY A 398 16.41 17.80 17.41
CA GLY A 398 16.51 16.71 18.40
C GLY A 398 17.89 16.08 18.58
N ASN A 399 18.79 16.19 17.59
CA ASN A 399 20.10 15.50 17.57
C ASN A 399 21.29 16.46 17.38
N SER A 400 21.16 17.72 17.77
CA SER A 400 22.20 18.74 17.56
C SER A 400 23.50 18.44 18.33
N THR A 401 23.40 17.91 19.56
CA THR A 401 24.57 17.53 20.37
C THR A 401 25.35 16.38 19.75
N MET A 402 24.65 15.37 19.23
CA MET A 402 25.24 14.25 18.48
C MET A 402 25.96 14.74 17.23
N VAL A 403 25.30 15.58 16.41
CA VAL A 403 25.90 16.15 15.19
C VAL A 403 27.16 16.95 15.52
N PHE A 404 27.10 17.77 16.57
CA PHE A 404 28.24 18.55 17.04
C PHE A 404 29.39 17.65 17.54
N ALA A 405 29.10 16.58 18.28
CA ALA A 405 30.10 15.62 18.72
C ALA A 405 30.79 14.95 17.53
N ILE A 406 30.03 14.52 16.51
CA ILE A 406 30.59 13.91 15.30
C ILE A 406 31.55 14.87 14.59
N GLN A 407 31.14 16.13 14.44
CA GLN A 407 31.93 17.14 13.76
C GLN A 407 33.28 17.40 14.45
N ASN A 408 33.33 17.35 15.78
CA ASN A 408 34.50 17.77 16.55
C ASN A 408 35.38 16.62 17.05
N GLN A 409 34.86 15.40 17.17
CA GLN A 409 35.58 14.28 17.81
C GLN A 409 36.19 13.27 16.82
N LEU A 410 35.75 13.26 15.56
CA LEU A 410 36.24 12.30 14.56
C LEU A 410 37.50 12.79 13.81
N GLY A 411 37.81 14.08 13.84
CA GLY A 411 39.03 14.61 13.20
C GLY A 411 40.30 13.98 13.78
N GLY A 412 41.22 13.57 12.90
CA GLY A 412 42.50 12.93 13.25
C GLY A 412 42.42 11.45 13.61
N LYS A 413 41.22 10.83 13.60
CA LYS A 413 41.06 9.39 13.81
C LYS A 413 41.51 8.60 12.59
N GLU A 414 41.98 7.38 12.82
CA GLU A 414 42.28 6.43 11.74
C GLU A 414 40.98 6.08 10.99
N LEU A 415 41.02 6.15 9.66
CA LEU A 415 39.91 5.84 8.76
C LEU A 415 39.83 4.33 8.51
N THR A 416 39.52 3.59 9.55
CA THR A 416 39.20 2.16 9.47
C THR A 416 37.81 1.90 10.03
N PRO A 417 37.11 0.85 9.56
CA PRO A 417 35.80 0.51 10.09
C PRO A 417 35.80 0.34 11.62
N LEU A 418 36.84 -0.30 12.18
CA LEU A 418 36.97 -0.53 13.61
C LEU A 418 37.20 0.76 14.41
N SER A 419 38.09 1.66 13.96
CA SER A 419 38.36 2.94 14.64
C SER A 419 37.13 3.86 14.64
N ILE A 420 36.38 3.87 13.54
CA ILE A 420 35.25 4.78 13.36
C ILE A 420 33.95 4.19 13.90
N LEU A 421 33.55 3.00 13.47
CA LEU A 421 32.26 2.38 13.82
C LEU A 421 32.37 1.46 15.04
N GLY A 422 33.56 0.96 15.35
CA GLY A 422 33.73 -0.06 16.38
C GLY A 422 33.22 -1.42 15.91
N GLN A 423 32.79 -2.24 16.85
CA GLN A 423 32.22 -3.56 16.57
C GLN A 423 31.10 -3.91 17.57
N PRO A 424 30.02 -3.10 17.63
CA PRO A 424 28.90 -3.42 18.50
C PRO A 424 28.29 -4.77 18.11
N LYS A 425 27.97 -5.61 19.09
CA LYS A 425 27.42 -6.95 18.88
C LYS A 425 26.06 -7.11 19.53
N GLY A 426 25.12 -7.76 18.85
CA GLY A 426 23.85 -8.16 19.44
C GLY A 426 23.96 -9.49 20.18
N LEU A 427 23.71 -9.49 21.49
CA LEU A 427 23.39 -10.71 22.23
C LEU A 427 21.89 -10.94 22.22
N LEU A 428 21.50 -12.17 21.89
CA LEU A 428 20.11 -12.58 21.81
C LEU A 428 19.75 -13.42 23.02
N SER A 429 18.76 -12.95 23.77
CA SER A 429 18.17 -13.68 24.88
C SER A 429 16.71 -14.02 24.55
N PRO A 430 16.25 -15.28 24.72
CA PRO A 430 14.85 -15.62 24.51
C PRO A 430 13.94 -14.78 25.41
N LYS A 431 12.86 -14.22 24.83
CA LYS A 431 11.80 -13.49 25.55
C LYS A 431 10.45 -14.22 25.51
N GLY A 432 10.37 -15.34 24.77
CA GLY A 432 9.21 -16.22 24.63
C GLY A 432 9.50 -17.31 23.58
N ALA A 433 8.48 -18.06 23.16
CA ALA A 433 8.64 -19.11 22.15
C ALA A 433 9.16 -18.58 20.80
N ASP A 434 8.73 -17.39 20.40
CA ASP A 434 9.02 -16.82 19.08
C ASP A 434 9.59 -15.39 19.13
N SER A 435 10.10 -14.93 20.27
CA SER A 435 10.64 -13.58 20.39
C SER A 435 11.99 -13.55 21.11
N TYR A 436 12.85 -12.65 20.67
CA TYR A 436 14.19 -12.45 21.20
C TYR A 436 14.34 -11.02 21.71
N LYS A 437 14.92 -10.88 22.90
CA LYS A 437 15.43 -9.59 23.39
C LYS A 437 16.88 -9.45 22.91
N VAL A 438 17.15 -8.36 22.21
CA VAL A 438 18.52 -7.99 21.82
C VAL A 438 19.14 -7.12 22.91
N THR A 439 20.36 -7.45 23.33
CA THR A 439 21.20 -6.60 24.18
C THR A 439 22.46 -6.26 23.41
N ILE A 440 22.78 -4.98 23.27
CA ILE A 440 23.98 -4.57 22.54
C ILE A 440 25.17 -4.63 23.50
N LEU A 441 26.18 -5.41 23.12
CA LEU A 441 27.49 -5.38 23.72
C LEU A 441 28.36 -4.39 22.99
N HIS A 442 28.78 -3.37 23.71
CA HIS A 442 29.81 -2.45 23.27
C HIS A 442 31.19 -3.04 23.56
N THR A 443 32.12 -2.84 22.64
CA THR A 443 33.50 -3.30 22.84
C THR A 443 34.19 -2.49 23.94
N GLN A 444 35.25 -3.02 24.55
CA GLN A 444 36.04 -2.30 25.56
C GLN A 444 36.73 -1.05 24.99
N SER A 445 36.99 -1.04 23.68
CA SER A 445 37.50 0.12 22.95
C SER A 445 36.51 0.48 21.84
N PRO A 446 35.38 1.13 22.18
CA PRO A 446 34.35 1.46 21.21
C PRO A 446 34.91 2.36 20.11
N GLY A 447 34.35 2.23 18.90
CA GLY A 447 34.64 3.16 17.82
C GLY A 447 34.23 4.58 18.16
N ALA A 448 34.74 5.56 17.40
CA ALA A 448 34.40 6.97 17.62
C ALA A 448 32.88 7.23 17.51
N LEU A 449 32.22 6.70 16.47
CA LEU A 449 30.77 6.82 16.31
C LEU A 449 30.01 5.99 17.34
N GLU A 450 30.49 4.79 17.68
CA GLU A 450 29.87 3.96 18.73
C GLU A 450 29.82 4.71 20.07
N SER A 451 30.93 5.35 20.45
CA SER A 451 31.03 6.14 21.68
C SER A 451 30.07 7.33 21.69
N ILE A 452 29.84 7.95 20.54
CA ILE A 452 28.95 9.11 20.42
C ILE A 452 27.48 8.66 20.40
N MET A 453 27.12 7.67 19.58
CA MET A 453 25.71 7.31 19.33
C MET A 453 25.00 6.76 20.56
N TRP A 454 25.71 6.05 21.44
CA TRP A 454 25.17 5.45 22.66
C TRP A 454 25.51 6.23 23.94
N ALA A 455 26.10 7.42 23.83
CA ALA A 455 26.32 8.28 24.99
C ALA A 455 25.01 8.84 25.55
N ASP A 456 24.91 9.02 26.87
CA ASP A 456 23.68 9.53 27.51
C ASP A 456 23.37 11.00 27.13
N ASP A 457 24.40 11.82 26.92
CA ASP A 457 24.30 13.26 26.68
C ASP A 457 24.32 13.64 25.19
N THR A 458 25.14 12.94 24.42
CA THR A 458 25.44 13.19 23.00
C THR A 458 24.90 12.10 22.08
N GLY A 459 24.22 11.09 22.63
CA GLY A 459 23.64 9.98 21.89
C GLY A 459 22.49 10.35 20.98
N PHE A 460 22.23 9.43 20.05
CA PHE A 460 21.10 9.54 19.13
C PHE A 460 19.77 9.47 19.87
N LYS A 461 18.91 10.43 19.59
CA LYS A 461 17.56 10.53 20.14
C LYS A 461 16.55 10.39 19.01
N ARG A 462 15.72 9.36 19.13
CA ARG A 462 14.60 9.13 18.23
C ARG A 462 13.57 10.25 18.37
N VAL A 463 13.18 10.85 17.25
CA VAL A 463 12.15 11.90 17.22
C VAL A 463 10.81 11.30 16.83
N SER A 464 9.74 11.71 17.53
CA SER A 464 8.37 11.27 17.24
C SER A 464 7.66 12.23 16.30
N MET A 465 6.94 11.70 15.31
CA MET A 465 6.09 12.49 14.41
C MET A 465 4.82 12.99 15.11
N THR A 466 4.33 12.27 16.11
CA THR A 466 3.06 12.56 16.79
C THR A 466 3.24 13.27 18.14
N GLY A 467 4.47 13.38 18.65
CA GLY A 467 4.76 13.91 19.99
C GLY A 467 4.28 13.02 21.16
N LYS A 468 3.54 11.93 20.89
CA LYS A 468 3.01 10.97 21.88
C LYS A 468 3.94 9.78 22.14
N GLY A 469 5.18 9.83 21.62
CA GLY A 469 6.17 8.76 21.78
C GLY A 469 7.12 9.01 22.95
N SER A 470 7.92 8.00 23.33
CA SER A 470 8.93 8.07 24.39
C SER A 470 10.11 9.03 24.13
N GLY A 471 10.02 9.89 23.11
CA GLY A 471 11.02 10.88 22.76
C GLY A 471 10.53 12.29 23.11
N ASN A 472 11.36 13.07 23.79
CA ASN A 472 11.12 14.45 24.24
C ASN A 472 11.03 15.48 23.09
N GLY A 473 10.33 15.16 21.99
CA GLY A 473 10.27 15.95 20.77
C GLY A 473 8.97 16.72 20.58
N VAL A 474 9.06 17.88 19.92
CA VAL A 474 7.93 18.63 19.38
C VAL A 474 7.30 17.77 18.26
N GLY A 475 6.07 17.29 18.46
CA GLY A 475 5.36 16.53 17.43
C GLY A 475 5.08 17.40 16.19
N PHE A 476 5.03 16.77 15.01
CA PHE A 476 4.79 17.44 13.72
C PHE A 476 3.35 17.26 13.22
N GLU A 477 2.40 16.92 14.11
CA GLU A 477 1.00 16.69 13.72
C GLU A 477 0.34 17.93 13.13
N TYR A 478 0.80 19.14 13.48
CA TYR A 478 0.28 20.38 12.91
C TYR A 478 0.48 20.46 11.39
N LEU A 479 1.45 19.73 10.83
CA LEU A 479 1.67 19.66 9.38
C LEU A 479 0.58 18.89 8.64
N LYS A 480 -0.24 18.08 9.33
CA LYS A 480 -1.33 17.33 8.69
C LYS A 480 -2.30 18.25 7.94
N THR A 481 -2.53 19.45 8.47
CA THR A 481 -3.42 20.45 7.86
C THR A 481 -2.86 21.07 6.57
N GLN A 482 -1.56 20.90 6.31
CA GLN A 482 -0.87 21.40 5.12
C GLN A 482 -0.77 20.36 3.99
N ILE A 483 -1.28 19.14 4.21
CA ILE A 483 -1.17 18.05 3.24
C ILE A 483 -2.47 17.96 2.46
N GLN A 484 -2.42 18.34 1.18
CA GLN A 484 -3.56 18.24 0.27
C GLN A 484 -3.34 17.12 -0.77
N PRO A 485 -4.42 16.47 -1.24
CA PRO A 485 -4.34 15.54 -2.37
C PRO A 485 -3.71 16.17 -3.61
N THR A 486 -3.02 15.38 -4.43
CA THR A 486 -2.55 15.82 -5.76
C THR A 486 -3.71 15.98 -6.73
N GLY A 487 -3.50 16.73 -7.83
CA GLY A 487 -4.48 16.82 -8.91
C GLY A 487 -4.89 15.47 -9.49
N GLY A 488 -3.95 14.52 -9.61
CA GLY A 488 -4.25 13.15 -10.05
C GLY A 488 -5.12 12.37 -9.08
N GLN A 489 -4.88 12.50 -7.77
CA GLN A 489 -5.72 11.89 -6.73
C GLN A 489 -7.12 12.51 -6.71
N LEU A 490 -7.23 13.84 -6.82
CA LEU A 490 -8.53 14.52 -6.95
C LEU A 490 -9.29 14.04 -8.18
N PHE A 491 -8.63 13.93 -9.33
CA PHE A 491 -9.23 13.41 -10.55
C PHE A 491 -9.75 11.97 -10.38
N ALA A 492 -8.99 11.10 -9.71
CA ALA A 492 -9.42 9.73 -9.43
C ALA A 492 -10.66 9.70 -8.53
N ILE A 493 -10.69 10.50 -7.45
CA ILE A 493 -11.84 10.63 -6.56
C ILE A 493 -13.06 11.09 -7.36
N TYR A 494 -12.93 12.16 -8.14
CA TYR A 494 -14.00 12.69 -8.97
C TYR A 494 -14.48 11.70 -10.04
N SER A 495 -13.59 10.89 -10.60
CA SER A 495 -13.95 9.84 -11.55
C SER A 495 -14.82 8.76 -10.89
N VAL A 496 -14.47 8.34 -9.67
CA VAL A 496 -15.29 7.38 -8.90
C VAL A 496 -16.66 7.98 -8.58
N VAL A 497 -16.71 9.25 -8.14
CA VAL A 497 -17.98 9.97 -7.91
C VAL A 497 -18.81 9.99 -9.19
N PHE A 498 -18.20 10.28 -10.35
CA PHE A 498 -18.88 10.31 -11.64
C PHE A 498 -19.50 8.95 -12.00
N PHE A 499 -18.73 7.85 -11.93
CA PHE A 499 -19.23 6.52 -12.28
C PHE A 499 -20.31 6.02 -11.31
N LEU A 500 -20.14 6.24 -10.00
CA LEU A 500 -21.19 5.88 -9.03
C LEU A 500 -22.45 6.72 -9.23
N SER A 501 -22.29 8.00 -9.61
CA SER A 501 -23.42 8.85 -9.97
C SER A 501 -24.14 8.32 -11.21
N LEU A 502 -23.41 7.89 -12.23
CA LEU A 502 -24.00 7.25 -13.42
C LEU A 502 -24.79 5.99 -13.06
N LEU A 503 -24.31 5.17 -12.11
CA LEU A 503 -25.03 3.98 -11.66
C LEU A 503 -26.34 4.34 -10.94
N VAL A 504 -26.30 5.32 -10.03
CA VAL A 504 -27.52 5.78 -9.31
C VAL A 504 -28.53 6.37 -10.28
N TRP A 505 -28.08 7.26 -11.19
CA TRP A 505 -28.96 7.84 -12.19
C TRP A 505 -29.47 6.79 -13.18
N GLY A 506 -28.63 5.86 -13.62
CA GLY A 506 -29.02 4.74 -14.49
C GLY A 506 -30.05 3.82 -13.83
N ALA A 507 -29.89 3.52 -12.54
CA ALA A 507 -30.88 2.79 -11.76
C ALA A 507 -32.21 3.55 -11.69
N MET A 508 -32.20 4.87 -11.53
CA MET A 508 -33.42 5.67 -11.59
C MET A 508 -34.07 5.67 -12.98
N VAL A 509 -33.29 5.71 -14.06
CA VAL A 509 -33.82 5.54 -15.43
C VAL A 509 -34.49 4.17 -15.59
N PHE A 510 -33.86 3.12 -15.06
CA PHE A 510 -34.40 1.76 -15.10
C PHE A 510 -35.67 1.62 -14.23
N LEU A 511 -35.71 2.21 -13.03
CA LEU A 511 -36.89 2.18 -12.18
C LEU A 511 -38.04 3.05 -12.74
N ALA A 512 -37.73 4.04 -13.58
CA ALA A 512 -38.69 4.87 -14.29
C ALA A 512 -39.41 4.16 -15.45
N VAL A 513 -39.11 2.88 -15.74
CA VAL A 513 -39.86 2.10 -16.76
C VAL A 513 -41.36 2.04 -16.37
N PRO A 514 -42.29 2.38 -17.29
CA PRO A 514 -43.73 2.41 -17.00
C PRO A 514 -44.30 1.11 -16.40
N SER A 515 -43.80 -0.05 -16.81
CA SER A 515 -44.22 -1.36 -16.28
C SER A 515 -43.83 -1.56 -14.82
N LEU A 516 -42.67 -1.05 -14.39
CA LEU A 516 -42.21 -1.09 -13.00
C LEU A 516 -43.01 -0.12 -12.11
N ARG A 517 -43.37 1.07 -12.62
CA ARG A 517 -44.23 2.02 -11.88
C ARG A 517 -45.63 1.48 -11.62
N GLN A 518 -46.20 0.72 -12.56
CA GLN A 518 -47.50 0.05 -12.38
C GLN A 518 -47.45 -1.03 -11.29
N VAL A 519 -46.35 -1.79 -11.21
CA VAL A 519 -46.16 -2.82 -10.18
C VAL A 519 -45.90 -2.22 -8.80
N LEU A 520 -45.21 -1.07 -8.73
CA LEU A 520 -44.91 -0.37 -7.48
C LEU A 520 -46.08 0.51 -6.97
N GLY A 521 -47.23 0.53 -7.66
CA GLY A 521 -48.45 1.22 -7.21
C GLY A 521 -48.42 2.74 -7.34
N HIS A 522 -47.48 3.31 -8.10
CA HIS A 522 -47.49 4.74 -8.43
C HIS A 522 -48.39 4.98 -9.64
N GLU A 523 -49.71 5.07 -9.42
CA GLU A 523 -50.58 5.66 -10.44
C GLU A 523 -50.20 7.13 -10.65
N PRO A 524 -50.11 7.61 -11.91
CA PRO A 524 -49.82 9.00 -12.19
C PRO A 524 -50.95 9.87 -11.63
N PHE A 525 -50.67 10.61 -10.56
CA PHE A 525 -51.51 11.71 -10.11
C PHE A 525 -51.56 12.76 -11.22
N GLY A 526 -52.62 12.71 -12.03
CA GLY A 526 -53.04 13.82 -12.89
C GLY A 526 -52.94 13.56 -14.39
N SER A 527 -53.99 12.95 -14.94
CA SER A 527 -54.53 13.43 -16.22
C SER A 527 -56.05 13.35 -16.17
N GLY A 528 -56.69 14.52 -16.13
CA GLY A 528 -58.09 14.69 -16.50
C GLY A 528 -59.12 14.49 -15.39
N ASN A 529 -59.33 15.53 -14.60
CA ASN A 529 -60.66 15.84 -14.07
C ASN A 529 -61.65 15.94 -15.25
N ASN A 530 -62.33 14.84 -15.58
CA ASN A 530 -63.59 14.90 -16.30
C ASN A 530 -64.69 14.34 -15.37
N PRO A 531 -65.49 15.22 -14.72
CA PRO A 531 -66.58 14.80 -13.83
C PRO A 531 -67.69 13.98 -14.51
N GLN A 532 -67.64 13.76 -15.84
CA GLN A 532 -68.71 13.10 -16.56
C GLN A 532 -68.67 11.56 -16.56
N SER A 533 -67.57 10.91 -16.15
CA SER A 533 -67.50 9.44 -16.21
C SER A 533 -68.01 8.71 -14.96
N VAL A 534 -68.26 9.43 -13.85
CA VAL A 534 -68.80 8.82 -12.62
C VAL A 534 -70.32 8.67 -12.69
N ILE A 535 -71.02 9.48 -13.50
CA ILE A 535 -72.48 9.40 -13.65
C ILE A 535 -72.91 8.29 -14.65
N SER A 536 -72.04 7.87 -15.57
CA SER A 536 -72.37 6.79 -16.52
C SER A 536 -72.22 5.38 -15.92
N ARG A 537 -71.36 5.17 -14.91
CA ARG A 537 -71.19 3.85 -14.27
C ARG A 537 -72.24 3.48 -13.22
N MET A 538 -73.09 4.42 -12.79
CA MET A 538 -74.22 4.11 -11.88
C MET A 538 -75.56 3.84 -12.60
N ARG A 539 -75.63 3.95 -13.94
CA ARG A 539 -76.88 3.74 -14.69
C ARG A 539 -77.06 2.31 -15.23
N ASP A 540 -76.02 1.48 -15.27
CA ASP A 540 -76.05 0.11 -15.83
C ASP A 540 -76.13 -1.04 -14.82
N ARG A 541 -76.43 -0.78 -13.53
CA ARG A 541 -76.68 -1.83 -12.52
C ARG A 541 -78.15 -1.95 -12.06
N ARG A 542 -79.10 -1.62 -12.94
CA ARG A 542 -80.50 -2.03 -12.79
C ARG A 542 -81.04 -2.57 -14.12
N ARG A 543 -80.68 -3.81 -14.45
CA ARG A 543 -81.54 -4.81 -15.11
C ARG A 543 -80.72 -6.08 -15.36
N PHE A 544 -81.31 -7.19 -14.91
CA PHE A 544 -80.87 -8.58 -14.89
C PHE A 544 -79.88 -8.96 -13.79
#